data_AF-A0A1H3JA32-F1
#
_entry.id   AF-A0A1H3JA32-F1
#
_cell.length_a   1.000
_cell.length_b   1.000
_cell.length_c   1.000
_cell.angle_alpha   90.00
_cell.angle_beta   90.00
_cell.angle_gamma   90.00
#
_symmetry.space_group_name_H-M   'P 1'
#
loop_
_entity.id
_entity.type
_entity.pdbx_description
1 polymer ?
#
loop_
_entity_poly.entity_id
_entity_poly.type
_entity_poly.pdbx_seq_one_letter_code
_entity_poly.pdbx_strand_id
1 'polypeptide(L)'
;MSTGAAVMAPTDSVASSAVPIEAPICWTACSTALAAPVSCSPTPTRARLDCGTKVAACDDAVVPVSVVFISDTHVPKRARDLPHSLWSEIESADVVVHAGDWVDMAMFDELEGRARRLVGVCGNNDHGALRERLPAVARVELGGVRFAVVHETGDAAGRERRCAQRFPDVDVLVFGHSHIPWDTTTATGLRLLNPGSPTDRRRQPYGTYLTAVACDGRLTDVVLHPVPARRPAR
;
A
#
# COMPACT_ATOMS: atom_id res chain seq x y z
N MET A 1 64.57 20.97 2.56
CA MET A 1 63.41 21.33 3.38
C MET A 1 62.26 20.41 3.00
N SER A 2 61.70 19.72 3.99
CA SER A 2 60.36 19.12 4.09
C SER A 2 59.75 18.35 2.90
N THR A 3 59.63 17.02 3.06
CA THR A 3 58.36 16.24 3.26
C THR A 3 57.56 16.04 1.97
N GLY A 4 57.06 14.87 1.59
CA GLY A 4 56.89 13.61 2.28
C GLY A 4 55.82 12.77 1.55
N ALA A 5 55.76 11.50 1.91
CA ALA A 5 54.65 10.55 1.77
C ALA A 5 54.24 10.07 0.35
N ALA A 6 54.65 8.83 0.08
CA ALA A 6 53.97 7.89 -0.80
C ALA A 6 52.55 7.60 -0.31
N VAL A 7 51.58 7.37 -1.22
CA VAL A 7 50.55 6.34 -1.06
C VAL A 7 50.16 5.78 -2.43
N MET A 8 50.22 4.45 -2.46
CA MET A 8 49.88 3.47 -3.47
C MET A 8 48.37 3.51 -3.80
N ALA A 9 48.03 3.54 -5.09
CA ALA A 9 46.66 3.32 -5.55
C ALA A 9 46.46 1.85 -5.89
N PRO A 10 45.58 1.11 -5.19
CA PRO A 10 44.97 -0.09 -5.75
C PRO A 10 43.65 0.28 -6.43
N THR A 11 43.59 -0.05 -7.71
CA THR A 11 42.37 -0.20 -8.49
C THR A 11 41.60 -1.41 -7.99
N ASP A 12 40.46 -1.21 -7.33
CA ASP A 12 39.47 -2.27 -7.14
C ASP A 12 38.17 -1.89 -7.87
N SER A 13 38.07 -2.49 -9.05
CA SER A 13 36.87 -2.57 -9.86
C SER A 13 36.01 -3.69 -9.27
N VAL A 14 34.89 -3.35 -8.63
CA VAL A 14 33.87 -4.32 -8.26
C VAL A 14 32.58 -3.98 -8.98
N ALA A 15 32.35 -4.77 -10.03
CA ALA A 15 31.14 -4.83 -10.82
C ALA A 15 29.93 -5.12 -9.92
N SER A 16 28.96 -4.21 -9.89
CA SER A 16 27.63 -4.49 -9.37
C SER A 16 26.87 -5.22 -10.48
N SER A 17 26.83 -6.56 -10.38
CA SER A 17 26.03 -7.42 -11.24
C SER A 17 24.55 -7.17 -10.94
N ALA A 18 23.89 -6.45 -11.84
CA ALA A 18 22.44 -6.45 -11.95
C ALA A 18 21.96 -7.86 -12.35
N VAL A 19 21.08 -8.45 -11.54
CA VAL A 19 20.37 -9.68 -11.88
C VAL A 19 19.00 -9.27 -12.47
N PRO A 20 18.72 -9.52 -13.76
CA PRO A 20 17.39 -9.35 -14.31
C PRO A 20 16.52 -10.56 -13.94
N ILE A 21 15.32 -10.29 -13.41
CA ILE A 21 14.29 -11.31 -13.20
C ILE A 21 13.48 -11.40 -14.50
N GLU A 22 13.85 -12.34 -15.36
CA GLU A 22 12.99 -12.84 -16.44
C GLU A 22 12.47 -14.24 -16.04
N ALA A 23 11.15 -14.41 -16.02
CA ALA A 23 10.48 -15.59 -16.60
C ALA A 23 8.93 -15.45 -16.57
N PRO A 24 8.22 -15.99 -17.57
CA PRO A 24 6.81 -15.70 -17.85
C PRO A 24 5.85 -16.75 -17.27
N ILE A 25 4.62 -16.35 -16.93
CA ILE A 25 3.54 -17.27 -16.58
C ILE A 25 2.69 -17.51 -17.83
N CYS A 26 2.84 -18.71 -18.39
CA CYS A 26 2.11 -19.21 -19.55
C CYS A 26 0.66 -19.54 -19.16
N TRP A 27 -0.29 -18.92 -19.85
CA TRP A 27 -1.68 -19.34 -19.93
C TRP A 27 -1.81 -20.42 -21.01
N THR A 28 -2.34 -21.60 -20.71
CA THR A 28 -3.06 -22.42 -21.68
C THR A 28 -4.12 -23.28 -21.00
N ALA A 29 -5.28 -23.28 -21.62
CA ALA A 29 -6.54 -23.90 -21.26
C ALA A 29 -6.52 -25.44 -21.27
N CYS A 30 -7.45 -26.03 -20.53
CA CYS A 30 -7.92 -27.39 -20.80
C CYS A 30 -9.46 -27.37 -20.80
N SER A 31 -10.03 -27.34 -22.00
CA SER A 31 -11.44 -27.64 -22.26
C SER A 31 -11.60 -29.10 -22.64
N THR A 32 -12.73 -29.67 -22.21
CA THR A 32 -13.64 -30.57 -22.94
C THR A 32 -13.91 -31.90 -22.21
N ALA A 33 -15.14 -32.05 -21.72
CA ALA A 33 -15.90 -33.30 -21.80
C ALA A 33 -17.40 -32.99 -21.81
N LEU A 34 -18.09 -33.49 -22.83
CA LEU A 34 -19.51 -33.31 -23.13
C LEU A 34 -20.43 -34.27 -22.35
N ALA A 35 -21.71 -33.87 -22.32
CA ALA A 35 -22.95 -34.67 -22.46
C ALA A 35 -23.80 -34.94 -21.21
N ALA A 36 -25.01 -34.36 -21.25
CA ALA A 36 -26.21 -34.60 -20.44
C ALA A 36 -27.04 -35.79 -21.02
N PRO A 37 -28.33 -36.03 -20.68
CA PRO A 37 -29.16 -35.65 -19.52
C PRO A 37 -29.90 -36.85 -18.88
N VAL A 38 -30.45 -36.72 -17.66
CA VAL A 38 -31.60 -37.55 -17.23
C VAL A 38 -32.53 -36.78 -16.31
N SER A 39 -33.83 -37.00 -16.52
CA SER A 39 -34.96 -36.18 -16.12
C SER A 39 -35.63 -36.58 -14.80
N CYS A 40 -36.45 -35.65 -14.31
CA CYS A 40 -37.72 -35.83 -13.57
C CYS A 40 -37.68 -36.45 -12.17
N SER A 41 -38.05 -35.61 -11.20
CA SER A 41 -38.52 -35.91 -9.84
C SER A 41 -39.80 -36.80 -9.86
N PRO A 42 -40.22 -37.41 -8.73
CA PRO A 42 -40.95 -36.64 -7.71
C PRO A 42 -40.68 -37.03 -6.24
N THR A 43 -41.16 -36.12 -5.38
CA THR A 43 -41.24 -36.03 -3.93
C THR A 43 -41.53 -37.32 -3.15
N PRO A 44 -41.03 -37.40 -1.89
CA PRO A 44 -41.85 -37.93 -0.81
C PRO A 44 -41.96 -36.95 0.38
N THR A 45 -43.21 -36.65 0.70
CA THR A 45 -43.85 -36.71 2.02
C THR A 45 -43.14 -36.14 3.26
N ARG A 46 -43.83 -35.18 3.88
CA ARG A 46 -43.70 -34.68 5.26
C ARG A 46 -43.13 -35.71 6.26
N ALA A 47 -42.02 -35.34 6.89
CA ALA A 47 -41.75 -35.68 8.29
C ALA A 47 -41.66 -34.38 9.08
N ARG A 48 -42.53 -34.21 10.07
CA ARG A 48 -42.30 -33.27 11.16
C ARG A 48 -41.17 -33.85 12.00
N LEU A 49 -40.07 -33.12 12.11
CA LEU A 49 -39.13 -33.27 13.23
C LEU A 49 -39.11 -31.97 14.00
N ASP A 50 -39.12 -32.18 15.30
CA ASP A 50 -39.37 -31.26 16.38
C ASP A 50 -38.17 -30.37 16.68
N CYS A 51 -38.45 -29.31 17.43
CA CYS A 51 -37.58 -28.55 18.31
C CYS A 51 -36.19 -28.10 17.81
N GLY A 52 -36.06 -26.78 17.65
CA GLY A 52 -34.84 -26.09 18.06
C GLY A 52 -33.66 -26.18 17.09
N THR A 53 -33.84 -25.69 15.86
CA THR A 53 -32.66 -25.23 15.10
C THR A 53 -32.41 -23.78 15.50
N LYS A 54 -31.45 -23.62 16.42
CA LYS A 54 -30.76 -22.35 16.65
C LYS A 54 -30.52 -21.70 15.30
N VAL A 55 -30.94 -20.44 15.15
CA VAL A 55 -30.48 -19.56 14.07
C VAL A 55 -28.96 -19.75 14.04
N ALA A 56 -28.45 -20.46 13.03
CA ALA A 56 -27.02 -20.59 12.86
C ALA A 56 -26.51 -19.15 12.80
N ALA A 57 -25.51 -18.86 13.63
CA ALA A 57 -24.86 -17.58 13.70
C ALA A 57 -24.73 -17.03 12.28
N CYS A 58 -25.16 -15.79 12.07
CA CYS A 58 -24.74 -15.03 10.92
C CYS A 58 -23.23 -15.27 10.83
N ASP A 59 -22.76 -15.95 9.78
CA ASP A 59 -21.32 -16.10 9.57
C ASP A 59 -20.73 -14.70 9.77
N ASP A 60 -19.71 -14.58 10.64
CA ASP A 60 -18.91 -13.38 10.80
C ASP A 60 -18.21 -13.12 9.46
N ALA A 61 -18.98 -12.67 8.47
CA ALA A 61 -18.54 -12.42 7.12
C ALA A 61 -17.58 -11.24 7.25
N VAL A 62 -16.28 -11.56 7.28
CA VAL A 62 -15.24 -10.54 7.26
C VAL A 62 -15.39 -9.81 5.94
N VAL A 63 -15.94 -8.60 6.01
CA VAL A 63 -16.15 -7.77 4.83
C VAL A 63 -14.78 -7.31 4.33
N PRO A 64 -14.44 -7.56 3.05
CA PRO A 64 -13.19 -7.07 2.50
C PRO A 64 -13.19 -5.54 2.50
N VAL A 65 -12.08 -4.94 2.93
CA VAL A 65 -11.90 -3.49 2.99
C VAL A 65 -10.94 -3.08 1.89
N SER A 66 -11.40 -2.27 0.94
CA SER A 66 -10.54 -1.69 -0.09
C SER A 66 -9.73 -0.52 0.46
N VAL A 67 -8.42 -0.53 0.22
CA VAL A 67 -7.48 0.47 0.76
C VAL A 67 -6.62 1.07 -0.35
N VAL A 68 -6.57 2.39 -0.41
CA VAL A 68 -5.65 3.15 -1.27
C VAL A 68 -4.54 3.73 -0.39
N PHE A 69 -3.28 3.49 -0.75
CA PHE A 69 -2.13 4.07 -0.07
C PHE A 69 -1.44 5.10 -0.97
N ILE A 70 -1.21 6.27 -0.39
CA ILE A 70 -0.51 7.39 -1.02
C ILE A 70 0.48 8.00 -0.03
N SER A 71 1.50 8.69 -0.54
CA SER A 71 2.40 9.50 0.27
C SER A 71 3.02 10.60 -0.56
N ASP A 72 3.63 11.58 0.11
CA ASP A 72 4.47 12.58 -0.53
C ASP A 72 3.77 13.28 -1.70
N THR A 73 2.52 13.73 -1.49
CA THR A 73 1.71 14.37 -2.54
C THR A 73 2.21 15.77 -2.86
N HIS A 74 2.74 16.52 -1.88
CA HIS A 74 3.36 17.84 -2.10
C HIS A 74 2.52 18.82 -2.96
N VAL A 75 1.19 18.70 -2.92
CA VAL A 75 0.27 19.60 -3.65
C VAL A 75 0.09 20.86 -2.79
N PRO A 76 0.18 22.08 -3.35
CA PRO A 76 0.32 22.42 -4.77
C PRO A 76 1.77 22.62 -5.26
N LYS A 77 2.79 22.41 -4.41
CA LYS A 77 4.20 22.72 -4.73
C LYS A 77 4.78 21.88 -5.88
N ARG A 78 4.41 20.61 -5.99
CA ARG A 78 4.95 19.66 -6.98
C ARG A 78 3.99 19.34 -8.11
N ALA A 79 2.69 19.44 -7.86
CA ALA A 79 1.65 19.33 -8.85
C ALA A 79 0.50 20.26 -8.48
N ARG A 80 -0.28 20.71 -9.46
CA ARG A 80 -1.47 21.54 -9.21
C ARG A 80 -2.60 20.77 -8.54
N ASP A 81 -2.69 19.47 -8.83
CA ASP A 81 -3.76 18.58 -8.42
C ASP A 81 -3.28 17.13 -8.60
N LEU A 82 -3.95 16.18 -7.94
CA LEU A 82 -3.75 14.75 -8.15
C LEU A 82 -4.24 14.31 -9.55
N PRO A 83 -3.75 13.18 -10.06
CA PRO A 83 -4.26 12.57 -11.28
C PRO A 83 -5.73 12.15 -11.12
N HIS A 84 -6.54 12.30 -12.18
CA HIS A 84 -7.95 11.91 -12.15
C HIS A 84 -8.15 10.43 -11.80
N SER A 85 -7.30 9.54 -12.31
CA SER A 85 -7.33 8.12 -11.96
C SER A 85 -7.16 7.88 -10.46
N LEU A 86 -6.29 8.64 -9.80
CA LEU A 86 -6.09 8.52 -8.36
C LEU A 86 -7.30 9.07 -7.59
N TRP A 87 -7.91 10.16 -8.06
CA TRP A 87 -9.16 10.65 -7.46
C TRP A 87 -10.29 9.61 -7.54
N SER A 88 -10.44 8.92 -8.67
CA SER A 88 -11.43 7.85 -8.82
C SER A 88 -11.22 6.70 -7.83
N GLU A 89 -9.96 6.31 -7.59
CA GLU A 89 -9.62 5.28 -6.58
C GLU A 89 -9.88 5.77 -5.15
N ILE A 90 -9.57 7.03 -4.85
CA ILE A 90 -9.83 7.65 -3.53
C ILE A 90 -11.32 7.65 -3.20
N GLU A 91 -12.17 7.99 -4.17
CA GLU A 91 -13.62 8.09 -4.00
C GLU A 91 -14.31 6.72 -3.95
N SER A 92 -13.73 5.70 -4.60
CA SER A 92 -14.27 4.34 -4.62
C SER A 92 -13.86 3.51 -3.41
N ALA A 93 -12.69 3.79 -2.84
CA ALA A 93 -12.12 3.02 -1.73
C ALA A 93 -12.84 3.26 -0.39
N ASP A 94 -12.81 2.24 0.46
CA ASP A 94 -13.35 2.31 1.81
C ASP A 94 -12.44 3.13 2.74
N VAL A 95 -11.12 3.00 2.56
CA VAL A 95 -10.12 3.71 3.37
C VAL A 95 -8.98 4.23 2.50
N VAL A 96 -8.60 5.49 2.75
CA VAL A 96 -7.40 6.08 2.18
C VAL A 96 -6.36 6.26 3.29
N VAL A 97 -5.15 5.79 3.03
CA VAL A 97 -4.00 5.91 3.92
C VAL A 97 -2.99 6.86 3.28
N HIS A 98 -2.62 7.93 3.98
CA HIS A 98 -1.62 8.89 3.51
C HIS A 98 -0.43 8.99 4.46
N ALA A 99 0.76 8.58 4.00
CA ALA A 99 1.97 8.52 4.82
C ALA A 99 2.72 9.88 4.93
N GLY A 100 1.98 10.98 5.01
CA GLY A 100 2.52 12.35 5.19
C GLY A 100 3.10 13.03 3.94
N ASP A 101 3.58 14.26 4.14
CA ASP A 101 4.05 15.22 3.13
C ASP A 101 2.91 15.75 2.23
N TRP A 102 1.92 16.35 2.90
CA TRP A 102 0.77 17.02 2.31
C TRP A 102 1.12 18.41 1.77
N VAL A 103 1.97 19.13 2.51
CA VAL A 103 2.42 20.51 2.32
C VAL A 103 1.35 21.58 2.57
N ASP A 104 0.09 21.34 2.18
CA ASP A 104 -0.99 22.31 2.31
C ASP A 104 -2.21 21.70 3.02
N MET A 105 -2.85 22.52 3.88
CA MET A 105 -4.08 22.13 4.56
C MET A 105 -5.25 21.93 3.59
N ALA A 106 -5.31 22.69 2.50
CA ALA A 106 -6.36 22.56 1.50
C ALA A 106 -6.33 21.17 0.85
N MET A 107 -5.14 20.60 0.62
CA MET A 107 -4.99 19.24 0.10
C MET A 107 -5.52 18.21 1.10
N PHE A 108 -5.23 18.39 2.39
CA PHE A 108 -5.80 17.53 3.41
C PHE A 108 -7.33 17.66 3.46
N ASP A 109 -7.88 18.87 3.48
CA ASP A 109 -9.32 19.11 3.57
C ASP A 109 -10.07 18.54 2.35
N GLU A 110 -9.49 18.70 1.15
CA GLU A 110 -10.06 18.13 -0.07
C GLU A 110 -10.09 16.59 -0.03
N LEU A 111 -9.02 15.98 0.48
CA LEU A 111 -8.93 14.52 0.56
C LEU A 111 -9.83 13.97 1.69
N GLU A 112 -9.92 14.66 2.83
CA GLU A 112 -10.84 14.35 3.92
C GLU A 112 -12.31 14.45 3.46
N GLY A 113 -12.63 15.43 2.62
CA GLY A 113 -13.99 15.61 2.08
C GLY A 113 -14.41 14.58 1.03
N ARG A 114 -13.47 13.93 0.33
CA ARG A 114 -13.75 12.95 -0.73
C ARG A 114 -13.58 11.50 -0.29
N ALA A 115 -12.65 11.24 0.63
CA ALA A 115 -12.44 9.90 1.15
C ALA A 115 -13.59 9.51 2.10
N ARG A 116 -14.07 8.27 2.01
CA ARG A 116 -15.03 7.72 2.99
C ARG A 116 -14.45 7.65 4.39
N ARG A 117 -13.16 7.34 4.47
CA ARG A 117 -12.36 7.33 5.68
C ARG A 117 -10.91 7.66 5.34
N LEU A 118 -10.31 8.55 6.12
CA LEU A 118 -8.92 8.96 5.96
C LEU A 118 -8.08 8.58 7.18
N VAL A 119 -6.91 7.97 6.93
CA VAL A 119 -5.87 7.73 7.93
C VAL A 119 -4.60 8.41 7.46
N GLY A 120 -4.25 9.53 8.09
CA GLY A 120 -3.11 10.37 7.73
C GLY A 120 -2.09 10.52 8.84
N VAL A 121 -0.84 10.77 8.47
CA VAL A 121 0.20 11.25 9.39
C VAL A 121 0.86 12.52 8.87
N CYS A 122 1.52 13.26 9.75
CA CYS A 122 2.35 14.40 9.33
C CYS A 122 3.70 13.92 8.78
N GLY A 123 4.13 14.50 7.66
CA GLY A 123 5.45 14.36 7.08
C GLY A 123 6.45 15.40 7.56
N ASN A 124 7.66 15.36 7.00
CA ASN A 124 8.72 16.27 7.41
C ASN A 124 8.51 17.70 6.87
N ASN A 125 7.74 17.86 5.80
CA ASN A 125 7.40 19.15 5.20
C ASN A 125 6.08 19.74 5.74
N ASP A 126 5.39 19.02 6.63
CA ASP A 126 4.12 19.44 7.20
C ASP A 126 4.33 20.21 8.50
N HIS A 127 3.86 21.44 8.53
CA HIS A 127 4.06 22.39 9.63
C HIS A 127 2.76 23.12 9.97
N GLY A 128 2.74 23.84 11.10
CA GLY A 128 1.57 24.60 11.55
C GLY A 128 0.35 23.70 11.76
N ALA A 129 -0.79 24.12 11.20
CA ALA A 129 -2.08 23.45 11.36
C ALA A 129 -2.07 21.94 11.00
N LEU A 130 -1.25 21.52 10.03
CA LEU A 130 -1.12 20.09 9.71
C LEU A 130 -0.55 19.28 10.88
N ARG A 131 0.44 19.82 11.61
CA ARG A 131 1.01 19.16 12.79
C ARG A 131 0.10 19.16 14.00
N GLU A 132 -0.85 20.10 14.05
CA GLU A 132 -1.86 20.16 15.11
C GLU A 132 -2.98 19.13 14.88
N ARG A 133 -3.32 18.85 13.61
CA ARG A 133 -4.39 17.90 13.26
C ARG A 133 -3.92 16.47 13.04
N LEU A 134 -2.71 16.28 12.53
CA LEU A 134 -2.21 14.96 12.15
C LEU A 134 -1.19 14.42 13.16
N PRO A 135 -1.30 13.15 13.58
CA PRO A 135 -0.31 12.55 14.43
C PRO A 135 0.97 12.21 13.64
N ALA A 136 2.09 12.05 14.35
CA ALA A 136 3.33 11.53 13.76
C ALA A 136 3.27 10.02 13.45
N VAL A 137 2.39 9.30 14.16
CA VAL A 137 2.15 7.86 13.98
C VAL A 137 0.65 7.62 14.07
N ALA A 138 0.06 6.99 13.05
CA ALA A 138 -1.32 6.53 13.09
C ALA A 138 -1.34 5.01 13.16
N ARG A 139 -2.29 4.45 13.92
CA ARG A 139 -2.52 3.00 14.02
C ARG A 139 -3.99 2.73 13.73
N VAL A 140 -4.26 1.72 12.92
CA VAL A 140 -5.62 1.36 12.51
C VAL A 140 -5.71 -0.14 12.22
N GLU A 141 -6.85 -0.75 12.50
CA GLU A 141 -7.14 -2.12 12.10
C GLU A 141 -8.20 -2.11 10.99
N LEU A 142 -7.92 -2.78 9.87
CA LEU A 142 -8.79 -2.87 8.70
C LEU A 142 -8.87 -4.34 8.26
N GLY A 143 -10.08 -4.90 8.17
CA GLY A 143 -10.25 -6.31 7.75
C GLY A 143 -9.46 -7.31 8.61
N GLY A 144 -9.23 -7.01 9.89
CA GLY A 144 -8.41 -7.81 10.81
C GLY A 144 -6.89 -7.60 10.71
N VAL A 145 -6.41 -6.75 9.79
CA VAL A 145 -4.99 -6.43 9.62
C VAL A 145 -4.64 -5.20 10.44
N ARG A 146 -3.60 -5.27 11.27
CA ARG A 146 -3.12 -4.14 12.07
C ARG A 146 -2.11 -3.34 11.27
N PHE A 147 -2.45 -2.08 10.99
CA PHE A 147 -1.60 -1.14 10.30
C PHE A 147 -0.98 -0.14 11.28
N ALA A 148 0.27 0.23 11.00
CA ALA A 148 0.84 1.48 11.44
C ALA A 148 1.26 2.33 10.24
N VAL A 149 1.11 3.64 10.36
CA VAL A 149 1.48 4.62 9.35
C VAL A 149 2.45 5.57 10.00
N VAL A 150 3.58 5.81 9.33
CA VAL A 150 4.60 6.78 9.72
C VAL A 150 5.13 7.46 8.47
N HIS A 151 5.68 8.67 8.58
CA HIS A 151 6.29 9.26 7.39
C HIS A 151 7.69 8.70 7.12
N GLU A 152 8.53 8.58 8.15
CA GLU A 152 9.95 8.29 8.02
C GLU A 152 10.41 7.08 8.85
N THR A 153 11.25 6.24 8.26
CA THR A 153 11.83 5.02 8.88
C THR A 153 13.35 5.13 9.14
N GLY A 154 13.95 6.27 8.81
CA GLY A 154 15.40 6.47 8.70
C GLY A 154 16.02 5.71 7.51
N ASP A 155 17.32 5.47 7.61
CA ASP A 155 18.15 4.88 6.55
C ASP A 155 17.61 3.56 6.00
N ALA A 156 17.83 3.32 4.70
CA ALA A 156 17.45 2.06 4.06
C ALA A 156 18.17 0.85 4.67
N ALA A 157 19.45 1.00 5.03
CA ALA A 157 20.21 -0.03 5.69
C ALA A 157 19.63 -0.34 7.07
N GLY A 158 19.29 -1.62 7.30
CA GLY A 158 18.71 -2.09 8.57
C GLY A 158 17.29 -1.60 8.86
N ARG A 159 16.61 -0.98 7.87
CA ARG A 159 15.22 -0.49 8.01
C ARG A 159 14.28 -1.55 8.56
N GLU A 160 14.27 -2.72 7.93
CA GLU A 160 13.39 -3.85 8.27
C GLU A 160 13.55 -4.26 9.73
N ARG A 161 14.79 -4.46 10.18
CA ARG A 161 15.09 -4.80 11.58
C ARG A 161 14.62 -3.72 12.55
N ARG A 162 14.91 -2.44 12.29
CA ARG A 162 14.46 -1.34 13.16
C ARG A 162 12.95 -1.23 13.21
N CYS A 163 12.28 -1.37 12.07
CA CYS A 163 10.83 -1.28 11.97
C CYS A 163 10.16 -2.44 12.71
N ALA A 164 10.64 -3.67 12.52
CA ALA A 164 10.16 -4.85 13.25
C ALA A 164 10.34 -4.71 14.78
N GLN A 165 11.45 -4.11 15.24
CA GLN A 165 11.67 -3.85 16.66
C GLN A 165 10.76 -2.75 17.22
N ARG A 166 10.48 -1.71 16.43
CA ARG A 166 9.66 -0.57 16.85
C ARG A 166 8.16 -0.87 16.79
N PHE A 167 7.74 -1.76 15.90
CA PHE A 167 6.35 -2.12 15.65
C PHE A 167 6.16 -3.65 15.68
N PRO A 168 6.43 -4.31 16.83
CA PRO A 168 6.36 -5.77 16.93
C PRO A 168 4.92 -6.31 16.88
N ASP A 169 3.93 -5.44 17.05
CA ASP A 169 2.51 -5.75 17.13
C ASP A 169 1.73 -5.35 15.88
N VAL A 170 2.43 -5.01 14.78
CA VAL A 170 1.85 -4.51 13.54
C VAL A 170 2.09 -5.53 12.43
N ASP A 171 1.08 -5.72 11.58
CA ASP A 171 1.16 -6.63 10.44
C ASP A 171 1.66 -5.89 9.19
N VAL A 172 1.26 -4.63 9.00
CA VAL A 172 1.66 -3.79 7.87
C VAL A 172 2.08 -2.38 8.33
N LEU A 173 3.32 -1.99 8.00
CA LEU A 173 3.84 -0.65 8.23
C LEU A 173 3.89 0.11 6.90
N VAL A 174 3.15 1.22 6.82
CA VAL A 174 3.13 2.11 5.66
C VAL A 174 4.01 3.32 5.93
N PHE A 175 4.90 3.65 4.99
CA PHE A 175 5.80 4.80 5.10
C PHE A 175 6.04 5.55 3.79
N GLY A 176 6.49 6.80 3.89
CA GLY A 176 6.75 7.71 2.76
C GLY A 176 8.21 8.16 2.68
N HIS A 177 8.42 9.46 2.43
CA HIS A 177 9.69 10.21 2.47
C HIS A 177 10.70 9.91 1.35
N SER A 178 10.88 8.63 1.01
CA SER A 178 11.85 8.22 -0.03
C SER A 178 11.34 8.48 -1.45
N HIS A 179 10.02 8.48 -1.64
CA HIS A 179 9.33 8.46 -2.94
C HIS A 179 9.69 7.23 -3.81
N ILE A 180 10.30 6.20 -3.21
CA ILE A 180 10.68 4.95 -3.89
C ILE A 180 9.65 3.89 -3.48
N PRO A 181 8.91 3.30 -4.43
CA PRO A 181 8.02 2.18 -4.15
C PRO A 181 8.77 1.06 -3.42
N TRP A 182 8.17 0.56 -2.33
CA TRP A 182 8.79 -0.45 -1.49
C TRP A 182 7.75 -1.47 -1.04
N ASP A 183 8.10 -2.75 -1.12
CA ASP A 183 7.29 -3.85 -0.59
C ASP A 183 8.22 -4.98 -0.14
N THR A 184 8.44 -5.10 1.16
CA THR A 184 9.22 -6.20 1.73
C THR A 184 8.56 -6.76 2.98
N THR A 185 8.92 -7.98 3.36
CA THR A 185 8.44 -8.62 4.59
C THR A 185 9.63 -8.99 5.45
N THR A 186 9.61 -8.57 6.71
CA THR A 186 10.66 -8.86 7.68
C THR A 186 10.60 -10.31 8.16
N ALA A 187 11.68 -10.78 8.81
CA ALA A 187 11.70 -12.11 9.43
C ALA A 187 10.66 -12.31 10.55
N THR A 188 10.12 -11.23 11.13
CA THR A 188 9.05 -11.31 12.13
C THR A 188 7.64 -11.32 11.53
N GLY A 189 7.53 -11.25 10.20
CA GLY A 189 6.25 -11.23 9.48
C GLY A 189 5.68 -9.82 9.22
N LEU A 190 6.27 -8.76 9.77
CA LEU A 190 5.86 -7.38 9.47
C LEU A 190 6.14 -7.06 7.99
N ARG A 191 5.13 -6.61 7.25
CA ARG A 191 5.26 -6.12 5.88
C ARG A 191 5.47 -4.60 5.86
N LEU A 192 6.43 -4.13 5.07
CA LEU A 192 6.77 -2.72 4.92
C LEU A 192 6.35 -2.26 3.52
N LEU A 193 5.47 -1.26 3.46
CA LEU A 193 4.95 -0.70 2.22
C LEU A 193 5.30 0.78 2.08
N ASN A 194 5.81 1.16 0.92
CA ASN A 194 5.92 2.56 0.49
C ASN A 194 5.22 2.71 -0.86
N PRO A 195 4.16 3.54 -0.96
CA PRO A 195 3.43 3.73 -2.22
C PRO A 195 4.21 4.55 -3.25
N GLY A 196 5.35 5.14 -2.87
CA GLY A 196 6.05 6.15 -3.66
C GLY A 196 5.29 7.47 -3.62
N SER A 197 5.54 8.33 -4.60
CA SER A 197 4.85 9.63 -4.71
C SER A 197 4.05 9.69 -6.01
N PRO A 198 2.76 10.08 -5.98
CA PRO A 198 1.95 10.18 -7.19
C PRO A 198 2.32 11.40 -8.05
N THR A 199 2.99 12.40 -7.47
CA THR A 199 3.18 13.75 -8.04
C THR A 199 4.65 14.17 -8.07
N ASP A 200 5.45 13.79 -7.08
CA ASP A 200 6.88 14.07 -6.98
C ASP A 200 7.69 12.78 -7.18
N ARG A 201 7.84 12.33 -8.42
CA ARG A 201 8.57 11.09 -8.72
C ARG A 201 10.06 11.12 -8.31
N ARG A 202 10.65 12.29 -8.02
CA ARG A 202 12.10 12.49 -7.87
C ARG A 202 12.90 11.81 -9.00
N ARG A 203 13.53 10.66 -8.70
CA ARG A 203 14.35 9.87 -9.64
C ARG A 203 13.59 8.70 -10.29
N GLN A 204 12.33 8.46 -9.91
CA GLN A 204 11.49 7.40 -10.45
C GLN A 204 10.99 7.73 -11.87
N PRO A 205 10.73 6.72 -12.71
CA PRO A 205 10.28 6.93 -14.09
C PRO A 205 8.89 7.58 -14.17
N TYR A 206 8.01 7.26 -13.23
CA TYR A 206 6.64 7.75 -13.12
C TYR A 206 6.27 7.96 -11.65
N GLY A 207 5.20 8.73 -11.38
CA GLY A 207 4.62 8.77 -10.04
C GLY A 207 3.88 7.46 -9.74
N THR A 208 3.62 7.14 -8.48
CA THR A 208 2.95 5.89 -8.10
C THR A 208 1.99 6.05 -6.92
N TYR A 209 1.08 5.09 -6.80
CA TYR A 209 0.27 4.83 -5.60
C TYR A 209 0.00 3.32 -5.49
N LEU A 210 -0.46 2.86 -4.33
CA LEU A 210 -0.80 1.45 -4.11
C LEU A 210 -2.30 1.29 -3.85
N THR A 211 -2.86 0.17 -4.29
CA THR A 211 -4.16 -0.34 -3.83
C THR A 211 -3.98 -1.70 -3.19
N ALA A 212 -4.83 -2.05 -2.23
CA ALA A 212 -4.90 -3.40 -1.67
C ALA A 212 -6.30 -3.70 -1.11
N VAL A 213 -6.51 -4.97 -0.76
CA VAL A 213 -7.70 -5.43 -0.04
C VAL A 213 -7.29 -6.05 1.28
N ALA A 214 -7.85 -5.55 2.38
CA ALA A 214 -7.68 -6.14 3.71
C ALA A 214 -8.89 -7.01 4.06
N CYS A 215 -8.68 -8.29 4.29
CA CYS A 215 -9.72 -9.25 4.64
C CYS A 215 -9.14 -10.42 5.43
N ASP A 216 -9.87 -10.88 6.44
CA ASP A 216 -9.51 -12.03 7.28
C ASP A 216 -8.07 -12.00 7.83
N GLY A 217 -7.66 -10.83 8.34
CA GLY A 217 -6.32 -10.63 8.89
C GLY A 217 -5.19 -10.63 7.86
N ARG A 218 -5.51 -10.54 6.56
CA ARG A 218 -4.53 -10.54 5.47
C ARG A 218 -4.70 -9.36 4.54
N LEU A 219 -3.57 -8.90 4.01
CA LEU A 219 -3.51 -7.90 2.94
C LEU A 219 -3.24 -8.58 1.59
N THR A 220 -4.25 -8.62 0.73
CA THR A 220 -4.18 -9.21 -0.62
C THR A 220 -4.25 -8.13 -1.69
N ASP A 221 -4.06 -8.53 -2.95
CA ASP A 221 -4.22 -7.67 -4.13
C ASP A 221 -3.46 -6.35 -4.04
N VAL A 222 -2.24 -6.42 -3.49
CA VAL A 222 -1.34 -5.27 -3.40
C VAL A 222 -0.80 -4.96 -4.79
N VAL A 223 -1.29 -3.88 -5.39
CA VAL A 223 -0.94 -3.46 -6.75
C VAL A 223 -0.35 -2.07 -6.73
N LEU A 224 0.84 -1.92 -7.34
CA LEU A 224 1.50 -0.63 -7.57
C LEU A 224 1.06 -0.06 -8.92
N HIS A 225 0.42 1.10 -8.87
CA HIS A 225 -0.12 1.77 -10.05
C HIS A 225 0.80 2.90 -10.50
N PRO A 226 1.35 2.84 -11.73
CA PRO A 226 2.06 3.96 -12.30
C PRO A 226 1.10 5.09 -12.69
N VAL A 227 1.43 6.31 -12.30
CA VAL A 227 0.80 7.55 -12.76
C VAL A 227 1.58 8.04 -13.98
N PRO A 228 0.98 8.02 -15.19
CA PRO A 228 1.64 8.55 -16.37
C PRO A 228 1.99 10.03 -16.15
N ALA A 229 3.20 10.43 -16.56
CA ALA A 229 3.57 11.83 -16.54
C ALA A 229 2.56 12.63 -17.39
N ARG A 230 1.99 13.70 -16.83
CA ARG A 230 1.17 14.64 -17.61
C ARG A 230 2.03 15.13 -18.77
N ARG A 231 1.61 14.86 -20.02
CA ARG A 231 2.22 15.50 -21.19
C ARG A 231 2.12 17.01 -20.98
N PRO A 232 3.21 17.78 -21.17
CA PRO A 232 3.09 19.23 -21.17
C PRO A 232 2.06 19.61 -22.23
N ALA A 233 1.13 20.51 -21.87
CA ALA A 233 0.23 21.11 -22.83
C ALA A 233 1.09 21.76 -23.92
N ARG A 234 0.84 21.39 -25.18
CA ARG A 234 1.49 21.98 -26.34
C ARG A 234 1.07 23.43 -26.53
#